data_AF-A0A9D4ZRJ0-F1
#
_entry.id   AF-A0A9D4ZRJ0-F1
#
_cell.length_a   1.000
_cell.length_b   1.000
_cell.length_c   1.000
_cell.angle_alpha   90.00
_cell.angle_beta   90.00
_cell.angle_gamma   90.00
#
_symmetry.space_group_name_H-M   'P 1'
#
loop_
_entity.id
_entity.type
_entity.pdbx_description
1 polymer ?
#
loop_
_entity_poly.entity_id
_entity_poly.type
_entity_poly.pdbx_seq_one_letter_code
_entity_poly.pdbx_strand_id
1 'polypeptide(L)'
;MLESLSSLEDQRLNYAELHVEKAGISTERLENLRVAVSRDSPMWETLHFSLQQVDEHVMEVLVPRLVQLVRSGVGLNTRVGVAKFISLLTQQQGSEMQQYAGTLLKALKAVCRDEKSPSSRHALVSACASIAKYAGATQIQCLFEDSIALYVENTSSAKITSALLLRELSHQAHDVFVGYHTLVLPTAFIARFDEDKTVSNMFEDIWDENTSGQSIAMQLYASEIIPLALKGLSNTSWTQKKMCAIGITKLAEVGGLTALQVMSLLKALIEELSNRLWEGKEVLLDAVSAICKNCSGQIQESSNTDTVNWHTIMSAVLAACSKKKTIFRNAAFSCLEQVNVSLWLQGCILVASVVSVMDPYCLHDFMFS
;
A
#
# COMPACT_ATOMS: atom_id res chain seq x y z
N MET A 1 -20.14 31.21 8.00
CA MET A 1 -18.88 31.14 8.77
C MET A 1 -17.86 30.22 8.10
N LEU A 2 -18.16 28.93 7.89
CA LEU A 2 -17.23 28.04 7.18
C LEU A 2 -16.88 28.53 5.76
N GLU A 3 -17.89 28.95 4.98
CA GLU A 3 -17.69 29.49 3.62
C GLU A 3 -16.83 30.75 3.56
N SER A 4 -16.83 31.55 4.65
CA SER A 4 -16.07 32.79 4.72
C SER A 4 -14.61 32.61 5.13
N LEU A 5 -14.18 31.41 5.51
CA LEU A 5 -12.80 31.17 5.96
C LEU A 5 -11.78 31.49 4.85
N SER A 6 -12.08 31.15 3.60
CA SER A 6 -11.24 31.53 2.47
C SER A 6 -11.35 33.00 2.07
N SER A 7 -12.51 33.65 2.28
CA SER A 7 -12.65 35.09 1.95
C SER A 7 -11.91 36.01 2.92
N LEU A 8 -11.62 35.53 4.14
CA LEU A 8 -10.91 36.28 5.18
C LEU A 8 -9.39 36.12 5.10
N GLU A 9 -8.90 35.37 4.12
CA GLU A 9 -7.47 35.14 3.96
C GLU A 9 -6.73 36.41 3.51
N ASP A 10 -5.55 36.64 4.08
CA ASP A 10 -4.69 37.76 3.69
C ASP A 10 -4.24 37.60 2.23
N GLN A 11 -4.50 38.61 1.40
CA GLN A 11 -4.08 38.66 0.00
C GLN A 11 -2.56 38.49 -0.18
N ARG A 12 -1.74 38.82 0.85
CA ARG A 12 -0.29 38.59 0.84
C ARG A 12 0.07 37.11 0.73
N LEU A 13 -0.75 36.20 1.28
CA LEU A 13 -0.52 34.76 1.16
C LEU A 13 -0.76 34.27 -0.27
N ASN A 14 -1.71 34.88 -0.99
CA ASN A 14 -1.90 34.60 -2.42
C ASN A 14 -0.70 35.08 -3.26
N TYR A 15 -0.07 36.20 -2.89
CA TYR A 15 1.16 36.64 -3.55
C TYR A 15 2.34 35.71 -3.26
N ALA A 16 2.46 35.22 -2.01
CA ALA A 16 3.48 34.26 -1.62
C ALA A 16 3.36 32.96 -2.41
N GLU A 17 2.14 32.48 -2.69
CA GLU A 17 1.85 31.30 -3.53
C GLU A 17 2.49 31.40 -4.93
N LEU A 18 2.42 32.57 -5.56
CA LEU A 18 3.01 32.83 -6.89
C LEU A 18 4.55 32.85 -6.88
N HIS A 19 5.18 32.91 -5.70
CA HIS A 19 6.63 33.02 -5.53
C HIS A 19 7.22 31.84 -4.73
N VAL A 20 6.44 30.78 -4.47
CA VAL A 20 6.81 29.60 -3.68
C VAL A 20 8.11 28.97 -4.15
N GLU A 21 8.24 28.70 -5.46
CA GLU A 21 9.43 28.07 -6.03
C GLU A 21 10.68 28.94 -5.88
N LYS A 22 10.53 30.27 -6.01
CA LYS A 22 11.63 31.23 -5.83
C LYS A 22 12.06 31.35 -4.36
N ALA A 23 11.16 31.06 -3.42
CA ALA A 23 11.42 31.09 -1.99
C ALA A 23 11.98 29.77 -1.43
N GLY A 24 12.08 28.71 -2.24
CA GLY A 24 12.55 27.40 -1.80
C GLY A 24 11.62 26.69 -0.81
N ILE A 25 10.34 27.09 -0.77
CA ILE A 25 9.31 26.49 0.10
C ILE A 25 8.53 25.47 -0.74
N SER A 26 8.19 24.31 -0.20
CA SER A 26 7.28 23.38 -0.88
C SER A 26 5.83 23.89 -0.84
N THR A 27 5.05 23.63 -1.90
CA THR A 27 3.62 23.99 -1.97
C THR A 27 2.82 23.51 -0.76
N GLU A 28 2.99 22.24 -0.36
CA GLU A 28 2.32 21.65 0.82
C GLU A 28 2.63 22.40 2.12
N ARG A 29 3.89 22.79 2.34
CA ARG A 29 4.27 23.58 3.51
C ARG A 29 3.60 24.95 3.53
N LEU A 30 3.46 25.59 2.37
CA LEU A 30 2.70 26.85 2.29
C LEU A 30 1.22 26.62 2.60
N GLU A 31 0.59 25.61 2.02
CA GLU A 31 -0.81 25.27 2.30
C GLU A 31 -1.04 25.04 3.80
N ASN A 32 -0.16 24.27 4.46
CA ASN A 32 -0.23 24.02 5.89
C ASN A 32 -0.13 25.31 6.73
N LEU A 33 0.71 26.27 6.31
CA LEU A 33 0.77 27.58 6.96
C LEU A 33 -0.52 28.39 6.77
N ARG A 34 -1.09 28.40 5.55
CA ARG A 34 -2.37 29.07 5.26
C ARG A 34 -3.49 28.53 6.13
N VAL A 35 -3.57 27.21 6.24
CA VAL A 35 -4.53 26.51 7.10
C VAL A 35 -4.32 26.88 8.58
N ALA A 36 -3.07 26.89 9.06
CA ALA A 36 -2.76 27.24 10.44
C ALA A 36 -3.21 28.67 10.79
N VAL A 37 -2.89 29.64 9.94
CA VAL A 37 -3.32 31.03 10.12
C VAL A 37 -4.85 31.15 10.14
N SER A 38 -5.55 30.40 9.26
CA SER A 38 -7.02 30.40 9.26
C SER A 38 -7.62 29.82 10.55
N ARG A 39 -6.99 28.81 11.13
CA ARG A 39 -7.41 28.18 12.40
C ARG A 39 -7.22 29.07 13.61
N ASP A 40 -6.24 29.96 13.59
CA ASP A 40 -6.00 30.92 14.67
C ASP A 40 -6.84 32.21 14.52
N SER A 41 -7.80 32.21 13.57
CA SER A 41 -8.65 33.37 13.32
C SER A 41 -9.82 33.46 14.32
N PRO A 42 -10.30 34.68 14.66
CA PRO A 42 -11.50 34.87 15.47
C PRO A 42 -12.75 34.20 14.89
N MET A 43 -12.80 34.05 13.55
CA MET A 43 -13.89 33.33 12.87
C MET A 43 -13.88 31.84 13.21
N TRP A 44 -12.71 31.21 13.26
CA TRP A 44 -12.56 29.81 13.68
C TRP A 44 -12.85 29.63 15.17
N GLU A 45 -12.40 30.54 16.03
CA GLU A 45 -12.75 30.53 17.46
C GLU A 45 -14.27 30.56 17.67
N THR A 46 -14.96 31.44 16.92
CA THR A 46 -16.42 31.53 16.98
C THR A 46 -17.11 30.25 16.50
N LEU A 47 -16.58 29.60 15.44
CA LEU A 47 -17.04 28.27 15.00
C LEU A 47 -16.87 27.23 16.11
N HIS A 48 -15.74 27.24 16.80
CA HIS A 48 -15.47 26.32 17.90
C HIS A 48 -16.45 26.53 19.06
N PHE A 49 -16.76 27.78 19.43
CA PHE A 49 -17.80 28.05 20.43
C PHE A 49 -19.18 27.58 20.00
N SER A 50 -19.51 27.70 18.70
CA SER A 50 -20.83 27.27 18.20
C SER A 50 -21.05 25.76 18.31
N LEU A 51 -20.00 24.94 18.35
CA LEU A 51 -20.10 23.49 18.53
C LEU A 51 -20.80 23.13 19.85
N GLN A 52 -20.58 23.92 20.91
CA GLN A 52 -21.19 23.70 22.23
C GLN A 52 -22.71 23.91 22.23
N GLN A 53 -23.25 24.54 21.18
CA GLN A 53 -24.67 24.84 21.04
C GLN A 53 -25.37 23.90 20.04
N VAL A 54 -24.66 22.89 19.52
CA VAL A 54 -25.23 21.91 18.59
C VAL A 54 -25.90 20.79 19.38
N ASP A 55 -27.20 20.64 19.18
CA ASP A 55 -28.00 19.53 19.69
C ASP A 55 -28.56 18.67 18.54
N GLU A 56 -29.37 17.66 18.87
CA GLU A 56 -30.02 16.76 17.91
C GLU A 56 -30.83 17.50 16.83
N HIS A 57 -31.58 18.54 17.21
CA HIS A 57 -32.42 19.29 16.27
C HIS A 57 -31.58 20.17 15.34
N VAL A 58 -30.51 20.78 15.85
CA VAL A 58 -29.55 21.54 15.05
C VAL A 58 -28.86 20.63 14.04
N MET A 59 -28.52 19.39 14.43
CA MET A 59 -27.89 18.40 13.55
C MET A 59 -28.74 18.08 12.31
N GLU A 60 -30.07 17.98 12.45
CA GLU A 60 -30.99 17.70 11.33
C GLU A 60 -30.87 18.73 10.20
N VAL A 61 -30.64 20.00 10.55
CA VAL A 61 -30.52 21.10 9.58
C VAL A 61 -29.06 21.31 9.15
N LEU A 62 -28.12 21.11 10.08
CA LEU A 62 -26.70 21.37 9.87
C LEU A 62 -26.05 20.32 8.96
N VAL A 63 -26.32 19.03 9.16
CA VAL A 63 -25.68 17.95 8.41
C VAL A 63 -25.94 18.05 6.89
N PRO A 64 -27.18 18.27 6.40
CA PRO A 64 -27.42 18.47 4.97
C PRO A 64 -26.60 19.63 4.38
N ARG A 65 -26.40 20.71 5.15
CA ARG A 65 -25.56 21.84 4.74
C ARG A 65 -24.08 21.49 4.73
N LEU A 66 -23.59 20.74 5.71
CA LEU A 66 -22.22 20.24 5.71
C LEU A 66 -21.95 19.32 4.52
N VAL A 67 -22.88 18.43 4.18
CA VAL A 67 -22.79 17.57 2.98
C VAL A 67 -22.71 18.41 1.71
N GLN A 68 -23.52 19.46 1.60
CA GLN A 68 -23.43 20.41 0.49
C GLN A 68 -22.04 21.07 0.44
N LEU A 69 -21.55 21.60 1.55
CA LEU A 69 -20.25 22.28 1.64
C LEU A 69 -19.07 21.36 1.35
N VAL A 70 -19.13 20.08 1.75
CA VAL A 70 -18.10 19.08 1.38
C VAL A 70 -17.99 18.99 -0.15
N ARG A 71 -19.12 19.01 -0.87
CA ARG A 71 -19.17 18.83 -2.32
C ARG A 71 -18.85 20.11 -3.10
N SER A 72 -19.35 21.26 -2.64
CA SER A 72 -19.30 22.51 -3.40
C SER A 72 -18.46 23.61 -2.76
N GLY A 73 -17.88 23.39 -1.58
CA GLY A 73 -17.02 24.36 -0.91
C GLY A 73 -15.77 24.65 -1.73
N VAL A 74 -15.49 25.95 -1.94
CA VAL A 74 -14.35 26.43 -2.73
C VAL A 74 -13.35 27.12 -1.82
N GLY A 75 -12.06 26.93 -2.12
CA GLY A 75 -10.94 27.51 -1.38
C GLY A 75 -10.39 26.59 -0.31
N LEU A 76 -9.06 26.63 -0.14
CA LEU A 76 -8.31 25.74 0.74
C LEU A 76 -8.86 25.77 2.18
N ASN A 77 -8.93 26.96 2.79
CA ASN A 77 -9.35 27.14 4.17
C ASN A 77 -10.82 26.75 4.40
N THR A 78 -11.72 27.01 3.44
CA THR A 78 -13.10 26.55 3.52
C THR A 78 -13.18 25.03 3.51
N ARG A 79 -12.49 24.34 2.59
CA ARG A 79 -12.54 22.87 2.48
C ARG A 79 -11.94 22.19 3.71
N VAL A 80 -10.76 22.65 4.14
CA VAL A 80 -10.11 22.15 5.36
C VAL A 80 -10.96 22.45 6.60
N GLY A 81 -11.51 23.66 6.68
CA GLY A 81 -12.37 24.09 7.79
C GLY A 81 -13.64 23.23 7.91
N VAL A 82 -14.32 22.93 6.78
CA VAL A 82 -15.49 22.05 6.76
C VAL A 82 -15.14 20.65 7.27
N ALA A 83 -14.06 20.06 6.75
CA ALA A 83 -13.64 18.71 7.16
C ALA A 83 -13.25 18.66 8.66
N LYS A 84 -12.53 19.68 9.13
CA LYS A 84 -12.13 19.77 10.54
C LYS A 84 -13.32 20.02 11.45
N PHE A 85 -14.28 20.85 11.03
CA PHE A 85 -15.51 21.10 11.77
C PHE A 85 -16.34 19.82 11.90
N ILE A 86 -16.48 19.03 10.82
CA ILE A 86 -17.12 17.71 10.87
C ILE A 86 -16.40 16.78 11.86
N SER A 87 -15.07 16.77 11.86
CA SER A 87 -14.29 15.95 12.80
C SER A 87 -14.53 16.36 14.26
N LEU A 88 -14.57 17.66 14.55
CA LEU A 88 -14.83 18.18 15.89
C LEU A 88 -16.28 17.91 16.33
N LEU A 89 -17.24 18.08 15.42
CA LEU A 89 -18.64 17.78 15.65
C LEU A 89 -18.83 16.30 16.00
N THR A 90 -18.13 15.42 15.29
CA THR A 90 -18.13 13.97 15.55
C THR A 90 -17.55 13.61 16.92
N GLN A 91 -16.55 14.37 17.39
CA GLN A 91 -15.96 14.17 18.72
C GLN A 91 -16.88 14.64 19.85
N GLN A 92 -17.70 15.67 19.62
CA GLN A 92 -18.60 16.20 20.65
C GLN A 92 -19.96 15.49 20.70
N GLN A 93 -20.54 15.13 19.54
CA GLN A 93 -21.91 14.64 19.41
C GLN A 93 -21.94 13.19 18.86
N GLY A 94 -21.10 12.32 19.43
CA GLY A 94 -20.83 10.99 18.86
C GLY A 94 -22.07 10.10 18.68
N SER A 95 -22.95 10.04 19.69
CA SER A 95 -24.20 9.25 19.63
C SER A 95 -25.13 9.73 18.53
N GLU A 96 -25.28 11.04 18.41
CA GLU A 96 -26.15 11.72 17.46
C GLU A 96 -25.57 11.65 16.04
N MET A 97 -24.25 11.48 15.89
CA MET A 97 -23.58 11.33 14.60
C MET A 97 -23.98 10.03 13.88
N GLN A 98 -24.40 8.98 14.62
CA GLN A 98 -24.66 7.65 14.06
C GLN A 98 -25.67 7.67 12.90
N GLN A 99 -26.76 8.44 13.03
CA GLN A 99 -27.78 8.57 11.98
C GLN A 99 -27.29 9.30 10.71
N TYR A 100 -26.22 10.07 10.82
CA TYR A 100 -25.68 10.89 9.73
C TYR A 100 -24.38 10.36 9.13
N ALA A 101 -23.69 9.47 9.86
CA ALA A 101 -22.36 8.97 9.54
C ALA A 101 -22.26 8.43 8.11
N GLY A 102 -23.22 7.61 7.67
CA GLY A 102 -23.22 7.05 6.32
C GLY A 102 -23.31 8.12 5.21
N THR A 103 -24.14 9.15 5.40
CA THR A 103 -24.33 10.23 4.43
C THR A 103 -23.08 11.10 4.31
N LEU A 104 -22.49 11.48 5.45
CA LEU A 104 -21.26 12.28 5.49
C LEU A 104 -20.07 11.50 4.94
N LEU A 105 -19.90 10.23 5.34
CA LEU A 105 -18.81 9.38 4.87
C LEU A 105 -18.86 9.21 3.35
N LYS A 106 -20.04 8.96 2.78
CA LYS A 106 -20.24 8.89 1.33
C LYS A 106 -19.86 10.20 0.63
N ALA A 107 -20.22 11.35 1.21
CA ALA A 107 -19.90 12.66 0.63
C ALA A 107 -18.38 12.95 0.69
N LEU A 108 -17.75 12.73 1.83
CA LEU A 108 -16.31 12.98 2.04
C LEU A 108 -15.45 12.07 1.16
N LYS A 109 -15.74 10.76 1.14
CA LYS A 109 -15.03 9.78 0.33
C LYS A 109 -15.05 10.15 -1.16
N ALA A 110 -16.21 10.58 -1.67
CA ALA A 110 -16.35 10.97 -3.07
C ALA A 110 -15.41 12.14 -3.44
N VAL A 111 -15.19 13.08 -2.53
CA VAL A 111 -14.35 14.26 -2.77
C VAL A 111 -12.86 13.94 -2.58
N CYS A 112 -12.50 13.01 -1.68
CA CYS A 112 -11.11 12.64 -1.41
C CYS A 112 -10.35 12.16 -2.65
N ARG A 113 -11.03 11.50 -3.60
CA ARG A 113 -10.43 10.94 -4.81
C ARG A 113 -9.83 12.02 -5.71
N ASP A 114 -10.58 13.09 -5.93
CA ASP A 114 -10.25 14.15 -6.90
C ASP A 114 -9.64 15.39 -6.23
N GLU A 115 -9.43 15.35 -4.91
CA GLU A 115 -8.85 16.45 -4.16
C GLU A 115 -7.36 16.63 -4.51
N LYS A 116 -7.01 17.83 -5.00
CA LYS A 116 -5.67 18.14 -5.48
C LYS A 116 -4.76 18.67 -4.38
N SER A 117 -5.32 19.43 -3.43
CA SER A 117 -4.55 19.98 -2.31
C SER A 117 -4.23 18.87 -1.30
N PRO A 118 -2.94 18.62 -0.99
CA PRO A 118 -2.54 17.67 0.05
C PRO A 118 -3.19 17.98 1.41
N SER A 119 -3.23 19.27 1.79
CA SER A 119 -3.77 19.69 3.09
C SER A 119 -5.28 19.48 3.18
N SER A 120 -6.01 19.83 2.10
CA SER A 120 -7.46 19.56 1.99
C SER A 120 -7.74 18.07 2.00
N ARG A 121 -6.98 17.27 1.24
CA ARG A 121 -7.12 15.82 1.18
C ARG A 121 -6.92 15.20 2.55
N HIS A 122 -5.86 15.57 3.26
CA HIS A 122 -5.59 15.09 4.62
C HIS A 122 -6.74 15.43 5.57
N ALA A 123 -7.26 16.65 5.53
CA ALA A 123 -8.38 17.05 6.38
C ALA A 123 -9.66 16.25 6.08
N LEU A 124 -10.00 16.05 4.81
CA LEU A 124 -11.15 15.25 4.38
C LEU A 124 -11.02 13.78 4.80
N VAL A 125 -9.83 13.20 4.64
CA VAL A 125 -9.52 11.83 5.05
C VAL A 125 -9.60 11.67 6.57
N SER A 126 -9.05 12.60 7.34
CA SER A 126 -9.19 12.62 8.80
C SER A 126 -10.67 12.71 9.21
N ALA A 127 -11.50 13.46 8.48
CA ALA A 127 -12.93 13.50 8.74
C ALA A 127 -13.60 12.15 8.49
N CYS A 128 -13.26 11.45 7.39
CA CYS A 128 -13.73 10.08 7.13
C CYS A 128 -13.39 9.15 8.31
N ALA A 129 -12.14 9.18 8.79
CA ALA A 129 -11.69 8.33 9.88
C ALA A 129 -12.41 8.65 11.21
N SER A 130 -12.61 9.93 11.52
CA SER A 130 -13.34 10.34 12.73
C SER A 130 -14.79 9.83 12.76
N ILE A 131 -15.46 9.81 11.60
CA ILE A 131 -16.84 9.34 11.46
C ILE A 131 -16.93 7.82 11.48
N ALA A 132 -15.85 7.11 11.14
CA ALA A 132 -15.87 5.67 10.93
C ALA A 132 -16.41 4.89 12.15
N LYS A 133 -16.10 5.34 13.36
CA LYS A 133 -16.59 4.71 14.61
C LYS A 133 -18.11 4.68 14.75
N TYR A 134 -18.81 5.56 14.05
CA TYR A 134 -20.26 5.75 14.15
C TYR A 134 -21.01 5.25 12.91
N ALA A 135 -20.29 4.83 11.86
CA ALA A 135 -20.92 4.32 10.66
C ALA A 135 -21.33 2.84 10.82
N GLY A 136 -22.37 2.43 10.11
CA GLY A 136 -22.79 1.02 10.07
C GLY A 136 -21.76 0.12 9.38
N ALA A 137 -21.81 -1.17 9.68
CA ALA A 137 -20.85 -2.17 9.19
C ALA A 137 -20.73 -2.18 7.65
N THR A 138 -21.84 -2.03 6.93
CA THR A 138 -21.84 -1.99 5.46
C THR A 138 -21.10 -0.77 4.91
N GLN A 139 -21.28 0.40 5.53
CA GLN A 139 -20.59 1.61 5.10
C GLN A 139 -19.08 1.54 5.38
N ILE A 140 -18.71 0.93 6.51
CA ILE A 140 -17.30 0.70 6.86
C ILE A 140 -16.63 -0.31 5.95
N GLN A 141 -17.29 -1.43 5.67
CA GLN A 141 -16.77 -2.41 4.72
C GLN A 141 -16.51 -1.77 3.35
N CYS A 142 -17.50 -1.02 2.85
CA CYS A 142 -17.36 -0.24 1.62
C CYS A 142 -16.17 0.73 1.70
N LEU A 143 -16.00 1.46 2.81
CA LEU A 143 -14.87 2.37 2.99
C LEU A 143 -13.51 1.67 2.85
N PHE A 144 -13.32 0.51 3.48
CA PHE A 144 -12.07 -0.25 3.39
C PHE A 144 -11.83 -0.84 1.99
N GLU A 145 -12.84 -1.47 1.40
CA GLU A 145 -12.77 -2.05 0.06
C GLU A 145 -12.43 -1.00 -0.99
N ASP A 146 -13.09 0.17 -0.92
CA ASP A 146 -12.81 1.28 -1.84
C ASP A 146 -11.45 1.93 -1.58
N SER A 147 -11.01 2.00 -0.33
CA SER A 147 -9.66 2.48 -0.01
C SER A 147 -8.60 1.60 -0.66
N ILE A 148 -8.77 0.28 -0.65
CA ILE A 148 -7.86 -0.65 -1.35
C ILE A 148 -8.01 -0.52 -2.87
N ALA A 149 -9.23 -0.38 -3.38
CA ALA A 149 -9.46 -0.20 -4.81
C ALA A 149 -8.72 1.03 -5.36
N LEU A 150 -8.68 2.14 -4.62
CA LEU A 150 -7.91 3.34 -4.98
C LEU A 150 -6.42 3.06 -5.17
N TYR A 151 -5.82 2.17 -4.38
CA TYR A 151 -4.42 1.78 -4.58
C TYR A 151 -4.24 1.03 -5.92
N VAL A 152 -5.18 0.13 -6.24
CA VAL A 152 -5.16 -0.71 -7.44
C VAL A 152 -5.36 0.10 -8.74
N GLU A 153 -6.03 1.26 -8.67
CA GLU A 153 -6.18 2.19 -9.81
C GLU A 153 -4.82 2.71 -10.33
N ASN A 154 -3.75 2.59 -9.55
CA ASN A 154 -2.35 2.82 -9.94
C ASN A 154 -2.03 4.23 -10.47
N THR A 155 -2.80 5.24 -10.07
CA THR A 155 -2.43 6.66 -10.22
C THR A 155 -1.78 7.16 -8.93
N SER A 156 -0.77 8.04 -9.03
CA SER A 156 -0.04 8.53 -7.83
C SER A 156 -1.00 9.18 -6.82
N SER A 157 -1.97 9.98 -7.28
CA SER A 157 -2.96 10.61 -6.39
C SER A 157 -3.85 9.58 -5.70
N ALA A 158 -4.36 8.58 -6.41
CA ALA A 158 -5.24 7.56 -5.83
C ALA A 158 -4.49 6.67 -4.82
N LYS A 159 -3.23 6.31 -5.10
CA LYS A 159 -2.37 5.58 -4.15
C LYS A 159 -2.15 6.37 -2.86
N ILE A 160 -1.83 7.66 -2.96
CA ILE A 160 -1.65 8.51 -1.79
C ILE A 160 -2.96 8.64 -1.00
N THR A 161 -4.10 8.84 -1.68
CA THR A 161 -5.41 8.89 -1.00
C THR A 161 -5.75 7.57 -0.30
N SER A 162 -5.46 6.43 -0.93
CA SER A 162 -5.63 5.09 -0.33
C SER A 162 -4.80 4.94 0.94
N ALA A 163 -3.49 5.22 0.86
CA ALA A 163 -2.59 5.11 1.98
C ALA A 163 -2.98 6.05 3.12
N LEU A 164 -3.37 7.30 2.81
CA LEU A 164 -3.85 8.27 3.81
C LEU A 164 -5.11 7.76 4.51
N LEU A 165 -6.09 7.24 3.76
CA LEU A 165 -7.35 6.72 4.33
C LEU A 165 -7.07 5.58 5.30
N LEU A 166 -6.30 4.59 4.88
CA LEU A 166 -5.99 3.42 5.70
C LEU A 166 -5.17 3.80 6.94
N ARG A 167 -4.20 4.71 6.81
CA ARG A 167 -3.40 5.19 7.94
C ARG A 167 -4.23 5.96 8.95
N GLU A 168 -5.07 6.91 8.51
CA GLU A 168 -5.93 7.65 9.44
C GLU A 168 -6.99 6.75 10.10
N LEU A 169 -7.51 5.75 9.39
CA LEU A 169 -8.39 4.75 9.98
C LEU A 169 -7.67 3.90 11.04
N SER A 170 -6.44 3.48 10.78
CA SER A 170 -5.57 2.77 11.74
C SER A 170 -5.39 3.60 13.01
N HIS A 171 -5.07 4.89 12.90
CA HIS A 171 -4.82 5.75 14.05
C HIS A 171 -6.08 6.14 14.82
N GLN A 172 -7.11 6.60 14.11
CA GLN A 172 -8.27 7.23 14.74
C GLN A 172 -9.35 6.21 15.10
N ALA A 173 -9.49 5.13 14.34
CA ALA A 173 -10.53 4.12 14.44
C ALA A 173 -9.96 2.69 14.54
N HIS A 174 -8.90 2.52 15.34
CA HIS A 174 -8.18 1.25 15.49
C HIS A 174 -9.10 0.06 15.84
N ASP A 175 -10.08 0.27 16.72
CA ASP A 175 -11.07 -0.72 17.11
C ASP A 175 -11.88 -1.26 15.92
N VAL A 176 -12.22 -0.39 14.98
CA VAL A 176 -12.87 -0.76 13.72
C VAL A 176 -11.85 -1.38 12.76
N PHE A 177 -10.65 -0.79 12.66
CA PHE A 177 -9.59 -1.20 11.74
C PHE A 177 -9.14 -2.65 11.95
N VAL A 178 -9.04 -3.10 13.21
CA VAL A 178 -8.67 -4.49 13.56
C VAL A 178 -9.59 -5.52 12.90
N GLY A 179 -10.88 -5.21 12.78
CA GLY A 179 -11.85 -6.08 12.10
C GLY A 179 -11.59 -6.29 10.61
N TYR A 180 -10.74 -5.45 9.99
CA TYR A 180 -10.41 -5.48 8.56
C TYR A 180 -8.93 -5.77 8.28
N HIS A 181 -8.18 -6.23 9.27
CA HIS A 181 -6.76 -6.58 9.10
C HIS A 181 -6.48 -7.56 7.96
N THR A 182 -7.28 -8.63 7.83
CA THR A 182 -7.12 -9.64 6.76
C THR A 182 -7.39 -9.09 5.37
N LEU A 183 -8.09 -7.95 5.26
CA LEU A 183 -8.32 -7.23 4.01
C LEU A 183 -7.19 -6.22 3.73
N VAL A 184 -6.79 -5.45 4.74
CA VAL A 184 -5.87 -4.31 4.60
C VAL A 184 -4.40 -4.72 4.63
N LEU A 185 -3.99 -5.52 5.62
CA LEU A 185 -2.58 -5.82 5.86
C LEU A 185 -1.89 -6.57 4.72
N PRO A 186 -2.54 -7.51 4.00
CA PRO A 186 -1.93 -8.11 2.82
C PRO A 186 -1.58 -7.08 1.74
N THR A 187 -2.45 -6.09 1.55
CA THR A 187 -2.21 -4.99 0.61
C THR A 187 -1.07 -4.10 1.11
N ALA A 188 -1.08 -3.73 2.39
CA ALA A 188 -0.02 -2.93 3.00
C ALA A 188 1.35 -3.61 2.89
N PHE A 189 1.42 -4.92 3.13
CA PHE A 189 2.64 -5.71 3.00
C PHE A 189 3.25 -5.63 1.59
N ILE A 190 2.44 -5.75 0.55
CA ILE A 190 2.94 -5.68 -0.84
C ILE A 190 3.26 -4.23 -1.22
N ALA A 191 2.38 -3.29 -0.83
CA ALA A 191 2.48 -1.88 -1.18
C ALA A 191 3.65 -1.15 -0.50
N ARG A 192 4.18 -1.66 0.62
CA ARG A 192 5.40 -1.11 1.22
C ARG A 192 6.64 -1.23 0.33
N PHE A 193 6.59 -2.05 -0.72
CA PHE A 193 7.64 -2.18 -1.72
C PHE A 193 7.43 -1.29 -2.97
N ASP A 194 6.48 -0.35 -2.93
CA ASP A 194 6.23 0.59 -4.05
C ASP A 194 7.48 1.40 -4.41
N GLU A 195 7.60 1.75 -5.68
CA GLU A 195 8.72 2.56 -6.17
C GLU A 195 8.55 4.03 -5.77
N ASP A 196 7.30 4.48 -5.59
CA ASP A 196 7.02 5.77 -4.98
C ASP A 196 7.29 5.70 -3.47
N LYS A 197 8.36 6.37 -3.03
CA LYS A 197 8.79 6.37 -1.63
C LYS A 197 7.75 6.97 -0.67
N THR A 198 6.92 7.89 -1.14
CA THR A 198 5.84 8.43 -0.30
C THR A 198 4.83 7.34 0.01
N VAL A 199 4.40 6.60 -1.02
CA VAL A 199 3.44 5.50 -0.89
C VAL A 199 4.03 4.33 -0.10
N SER A 200 5.26 3.94 -0.43
CA SER A 200 6.01 2.86 0.23
C SER A 200 6.13 3.10 1.73
N ASN A 201 6.59 4.29 2.15
CA ASN A 201 6.74 4.63 3.57
C ASN A 201 5.39 4.60 4.30
N MET A 202 4.32 5.14 3.69
CA MET A 202 3.01 5.14 4.35
C MET A 202 2.43 3.74 4.55
N PHE A 203 2.64 2.83 3.60
CA PHE A 203 2.22 1.44 3.77
C PHE A 203 3.14 0.64 4.69
N GLU A 204 4.42 1.01 4.78
CA GLU A 204 5.34 0.51 5.81
C GLU A 204 4.85 0.90 7.20
N ASP A 205 4.49 2.19 7.42
CA ASP A 205 3.89 2.67 8.67
C ASP A 205 2.61 1.88 9.03
N ILE A 206 1.68 1.73 8.08
CA ILE A 206 0.44 0.95 8.29
C ILE A 206 0.76 -0.49 8.71
N TRP A 207 1.73 -1.13 8.05
CA TRP A 207 2.10 -2.50 8.38
C TRP A 207 2.75 -2.59 9.77
N ASP A 208 3.75 -1.76 10.05
CA ASP A 208 4.51 -1.83 11.30
C ASP A 208 3.68 -1.43 12.54
N GLU A 209 2.76 -0.49 12.41
CA GLU A 209 1.90 -0.08 13.54
C GLU A 209 0.84 -1.12 13.91
N ASN A 210 0.43 -1.96 12.95
CA ASN A 210 -0.63 -2.95 13.14
C ASN A 210 -0.11 -4.38 13.27
N THR A 211 1.21 -4.59 13.23
CA THR A 211 1.81 -5.92 13.34
C THR A 211 2.81 -6.00 14.50
N SER A 212 2.63 -6.99 15.37
CA SER A 212 3.56 -7.26 16.47
C SER A 212 4.64 -8.25 15.99
N GLY A 213 5.82 -7.72 15.67
CA GLY A 213 6.96 -8.51 15.19
C GLY A 213 6.78 -8.98 13.73
N GLN A 214 7.67 -8.49 12.85
CA GLN A 214 7.50 -8.63 11.40
C GLN A 214 7.31 -10.08 10.92
N SER A 215 8.07 -11.04 11.48
CA SER A 215 8.01 -12.46 11.06
C SER A 215 6.70 -13.16 11.43
N ILE A 216 6.17 -12.95 12.63
CA ILE A 216 4.95 -13.64 13.09
C ILE A 216 3.74 -13.13 12.32
N ALA A 217 3.66 -11.81 12.11
CA ALA A 217 2.58 -11.22 11.35
C ALA A 217 2.57 -11.64 9.87
N MET A 218 3.74 -11.77 9.25
CA MET A 218 3.84 -12.29 7.88
C MET A 218 3.28 -13.72 7.77
N GLN A 219 3.53 -14.58 8.77
CA GLN A 219 2.96 -15.93 8.80
C GLN A 219 1.45 -15.91 9.04
N LEU A 220 0.98 -15.04 9.94
CA LEU A 220 -0.44 -14.91 10.26
C LEU A 220 -1.29 -14.54 9.04
N TYR A 221 -0.80 -13.63 8.20
CA TYR A 221 -1.51 -13.15 7.02
C TYR A 221 -1.05 -13.81 5.71
N ALA A 222 -0.25 -14.88 5.78
CA ALA A 222 0.31 -15.54 4.59
C ALA A 222 -0.79 -16.09 3.66
N SER A 223 -1.89 -16.58 4.23
CA SER A 223 -3.06 -17.09 3.48
C SER A 223 -3.70 -16.06 2.56
N GLU A 224 -3.64 -14.78 2.93
CA GLU A 224 -4.20 -13.66 2.19
C GLU A 224 -3.15 -12.98 1.32
N ILE A 225 -1.89 -12.89 1.78
CA ILE A 225 -0.78 -12.30 1.00
C ILE A 225 -0.48 -13.14 -0.24
N ILE A 226 -0.47 -14.47 -0.15
CA ILE A 226 -0.09 -15.35 -1.29
C ILE A 226 -1.04 -15.17 -2.49
N PRO A 227 -2.38 -15.28 -2.34
CA PRO A 227 -3.30 -15.02 -3.45
C PRO A 227 -3.12 -13.63 -4.06
N LEU A 228 -2.86 -12.61 -3.24
CA LEU A 228 -2.62 -11.25 -3.71
C LEU A 228 -1.33 -11.14 -4.53
N ALA A 229 -0.24 -11.76 -4.05
CA ALA A 229 1.05 -11.80 -4.75
C ALA A 229 0.96 -12.56 -6.08
N LEU A 230 0.27 -13.70 -6.11
CA LEU A 230 0.01 -14.47 -7.33
C LEU A 230 -0.79 -13.66 -8.36
N LYS A 231 -1.86 -12.98 -7.91
CA LYS A 231 -2.64 -12.07 -8.77
C LYS A 231 -1.77 -10.93 -9.30
N GLY A 232 -0.91 -10.35 -8.47
CA GLY A 232 -0.01 -9.29 -8.88
C GLY A 232 1.08 -9.71 -9.87
N LEU A 233 1.61 -10.93 -9.76
CA LEU A 233 2.53 -11.51 -10.76
C LEU A 233 1.86 -11.69 -12.13
N SER A 234 0.57 -12.03 -12.14
CA SER A 234 -0.22 -12.18 -13.38
C SER A 234 -0.68 -10.84 -14.01
N ASN A 235 -0.44 -9.71 -13.35
CA ASN A 235 -0.86 -8.39 -13.81
C ASN A 235 -0.02 -7.92 -15.02
N THR A 236 -0.51 -6.99 -15.84
CA THR A 236 0.27 -6.40 -16.94
C THR A 236 1.31 -5.38 -16.44
N SER A 237 1.12 -4.82 -15.25
CA SER A 237 2.03 -3.83 -14.64
C SER A 237 3.33 -4.45 -14.13
N TRP A 238 4.48 -4.05 -14.69
CA TRP A 238 5.79 -4.54 -14.25
C TRP A 238 6.14 -4.10 -12.82
N THR A 239 5.72 -2.91 -12.41
CA THR A 239 5.92 -2.44 -11.03
C THR A 239 5.18 -3.34 -10.04
N GLN A 240 3.95 -3.75 -10.37
CA GLN A 240 3.19 -4.70 -9.55
C GLN A 240 3.90 -6.05 -9.45
N LYS A 241 4.40 -6.58 -10.57
CA LYS A 241 5.16 -7.84 -10.58
C LYS A 241 6.39 -7.77 -9.68
N LYS A 242 7.15 -6.67 -9.78
CA LYS A 242 8.33 -6.43 -8.97
C LYS A 242 7.99 -6.39 -7.47
N MET A 243 7.00 -5.61 -7.06
CA MET A 243 6.55 -5.56 -5.66
C MET A 243 6.14 -6.95 -5.13
N CYS A 244 5.37 -7.69 -5.91
CA CYS A 244 4.91 -9.03 -5.52
C CYS A 244 6.07 -10.01 -5.40
N ALA A 245 7.05 -9.94 -6.31
CA ALA A 245 8.25 -10.76 -6.24
C ALA A 245 9.08 -10.44 -5.00
N ILE A 246 9.29 -9.17 -4.65
CA ILE A 246 9.96 -8.77 -3.40
C ILE A 246 9.18 -9.30 -2.19
N GLY A 247 7.86 -9.16 -2.19
CA GLY A 247 6.99 -9.69 -1.13
C GLY A 247 7.12 -11.21 -0.96
N ILE A 248 7.19 -11.95 -2.06
CA ILE A 248 7.41 -13.41 -2.05
C ILE A 248 8.79 -13.76 -1.48
N THR A 249 9.84 -13.03 -1.85
CA THR A 249 11.17 -13.19 -1.25
C THR A 249 11.09 -13.05 0.27
N LYS A 250 10.41 -12.01 0.77
CA LYS A 250 10.23 -11.78 2.21
C LYS A 250 9.39 -12.85 2.91
N LEU A 251 8.33 -13.34 2.27
CA LEU A 251 7.57 -14.47 2.81
C LEU A 251 8.40 -15.75 2.91
N ALA A 252 9.20 -16.05 1.88
CA ALA A 252 10.06 -17.23 1.87
C ALA A 252 11.14 -17.16 2.95
N GLU A 253 11.75 -15.99 3.17
CA GLU A 253 12.76 -15.76 4.22
C GLU A 253 12.23 -15.99 5.65
N VAL A 254 10.94 -15.72 5.88
CA VAL A 254 10.30 -15.95 7.18
C VAL A 254 9.96 -17.42 7.43
N GLY A 255 9.66 -18.17 6.36
CA GLY A 255 9.23 -19.56 6.45
C GLY A 255 7.80 -19.73 6.97
N GLY A 256 7.41 -20.99 7.24
CA GLY A 256 6.04 -21.34 7.65
C GLY A 256 5.08 -21.55 6.48
N LEU A 257 5.58 -21.56 5.24
CA LEU A 257 4.80 -21.87 4.05
C LEU A 257 4.57 -23.39 3.93
N THR A 258 3.36 -23.76 3.49
CA THR A 258 3.01 -25.14 3.17
C THR A 258 3.57 -25.56 1.81
N ALA A 259 3.74 -26.86 1.56
CA ALA A 259 4.18 -27.36 0.26
C ALA A 259 3.31 -26.87 -0.91
N LEU A 260 1.98 -26.83 -0.74
CA LEU A 260 1.05 -26.33 -1.74
C LEU A 260 1.29 -24.85 -2.07
N GLN A 261 1.49 -24.02 -1.03
CA GLN A 261 1.79 -22.60 -1.20
C GLN A 261 3.11 -22.40 -1.94
N VAL A 262 4.17 -23.10 -1.53
CA VAL A 262 5.49 -23.05 -2.18
C VAL A 262 5.38 -23.43 -3.66
N MET A 263 4.65 -24.50 -3.99
CA MET A 263 4.45 -24.93 -5.37
C MET A 263 3.69 -23.91 -6.20
N SER A 264 2.65 -23.28 -5.65
CA SER A 264 1.87 -22.26 -6.35
C SER A 264 2.71 -21.02 -6.68
N LEU A 265 3.56 -20.58 -5.74
CA LEU A 265 4.47 -19.45 -5.89
C LEU A 265 5.55 -19.75 -6.92
N LEU A 266 6.21 -20.91 -6.83
CA LEU A 266 7.23 -21.32 -7.80
C LEU A 266 6.68 -21.45 -9.21
N LYS A 267 5.48 -22.01 -9.36
CA LYS A 267 4.82 -22.12 -10.67
C LYS A 267 4.64 -20.74 -11.31
N ALA A 268 4.05 -19.79 -10.57
CA ALA A 268 3.83 -18.44 -11.09
C ALA A 268 5.14 -17.70 -11.41
N LEU A 269 6.17 -17.85 -10.57
CA LEU A 269 7.48 -17.26 -10.81
C LEU A 269 8.16 -17.83 -12.05
N ILE A 270 8.14 -19.16 -12.24
CA ILE A 270 8.75 -19.83 -13.40
C ILE A 270 8.02 -19.46 -14.69
N GLU A 271 6.68 -19.45 -14.68
CA GLU A 271 5.87 -19.00 -15.81
C GLU A 271 6.24 -17.56 -16.18
N GLU A 272 6.30 -16.64 -15.20
CA GLU A 272 6.67 -15.26 -15.47
C GLU A 272 8.13 -15.11 -15.91
N LEU A 273 9.08 -15.90 -15.40
CA LEU A 273 10.48 -15.90 -15.83
C LEU A 273 10.60 -16.23 -17.32
N SER A 274 9.82 -17.20 -17.81
CA SER A 274 9.82 -17.62 -19.22
C SER A 274 9.29 -16.54 -20.19
N ASN A 275 8.50 -15.59 -19.69
CA ASN A 275 7.92 -14.50 -20.48
C ASN A 275 8.98 -13.50 -20.97
N ARG A 276 8.53 -12.48 -21.73
CA ARG A 276 9.35 -11.35 -22.19
C ARG A 276 10.17 -10.73 -21.06
N LEU A 277 11.41 -10.34 -21.38
CA LEU A 277 12.29 -9.62 -20.45
C LEU A 277 11.84 -8.16 -20.28
N TRP A 278 11.85 -7.67 -19.05
CA TRP A 278 11.51 -6.30 -18.65
C TRP A 278 12.49 -5.77 -17.59
N GLU A 279 12.40 -4.48 -17.27
CA GLU A 279 13.32 -3.82 -16.32
C GLU A 279 13.00 -4.16 -14.87
N GLY A 280 13.97 -4.70 -14.12
CA GLY A 280 13.73 -5.19 -12.76
C GLY A 280 13.32 -6.67 -12.67
N LYS A 281 13.29 -7.40 -13.80
CA LYS A 281 12.85 -8.81 -13.83
C LYS A 281 13.74 -9.74 -13.02
N GLU A 282 14.99 -9.33 -12.77
CA GLU A 282 15.95 -10.03 -11.91
C GLU A 282 15.40 -10.35 -10.52
N VAL A 283 14.49 -9.53 -9.99
CA VAL A 283 13.85 -9.74 -8.68
C VAL A 283 13.06 -11.05 -8.61
N LEU A 284 12.56 -11.56 -9.75
CA LEU A 284 11.92 -12.89 -9.79
C LEU A 284 12.91 -14.01 -9.45
N LEU A 285 14.17 -13.86 -9.84
CA LEU A 285 15.22 -14.83 -9.55
C LEU A 285 15.61 -14.79 -8.07
N ASP A 286 15.59 -13.61 -7.45
CA ASP A 286 15.77 -13.47 -6.00
C ASP A 286 14.66 -14.21 -5.23
N ALA A 287 13.41 -14.10 -5.68
CA ALA A 287 12.28 -14.81 -5.10
C ALA A 287 12.40 -16.33 -5.24
N VAL A 288 12.78 -16.82 -6.43
CA VAL A 288 13.05 -18.26 -6.64
C VAL A 288 14.19 -18.75 -5.74
N SER A 289 15.27 -17.97 -5.63
CA SER A 289 16.42 -18.28 -4.78
C SER A 289 16.01 -18.41 -3.32
N ALA A 290 15.24 -17.44 -2.82
CA ALA A 290 14.78 -17.43 -1.44
C ALA A 290 13.86 -18.61 -1.14
N ILE A 291 12.96 -18.98 -2.05
CA ILE A 291 12.13 -20.17 -1.90
C ILE A 291 12.98 -21.45 -1.87
N CYS A 292 13.92 -21.60 -2.81
CA CYS A 292 14.76 -22.80 -2.87
C CYS A 292 15.59 -22.96 -1.60
N LYS A 293 16.17 -21.86 -1.10
CA LYS A 293 16.99 -21.83 0.11
C LYS A 293 16.19 -22.13 1.37
N ASN A 294 15.04 -21.49 1.55
CA ASN A 294 14.32 -21.51 2.83
C ASN A 294 13.16 -22.53 2.87
N CYS A 295 12.73 -23.07 1.72
CA CYS A 295 11.60 -24.00 1.61
C CYS A 295 11.98 -25.31 0.89
N SER A 296 13.26 -25.72 0.94
CA SER A 296 13.76 -26.90 0.24
C SER A 296 13.06 -28.21 0.63
N GLY A 297 12.69 -28.37 1.92
CA GLY A 297 11.94 -29.53 2.40
C GLY A 297 10.55 -29.64 1.76
N GLN A 298 9.84 -28.51 1.67
CA GLN A 298 8.52 -28.43 1.04
C GLN A 298 8.57 -28.77 -0.46
N ILE A 299 9.65 -28.38 -1.15
CA ILE A 299 9.86 -28.72 -2.58
C ILE A 299 10.11 -30.23 -2.75
N GLN A 300 10.82 -30.85 -1.81
CA GLN A 300 11.09 -32.29 -1.86
C GLN A 300 9.82 -33.11 -1.59
N GLU A 301 9.01 -32.71 -0.62
CA GLU A 301 7.73 -33.37 -0.29
C GLU A 301 6.77 -33.42 -1.49
N SER A 302 6.73 -32.36 -2.29
CA SER A 302 5.86 -32.24 -3.47
C SER A 302 6.41 -32.89 -4.75
N SER A 303 7.60 -33.49 -4.70
CA SER A 303 8.22 -34.13 -5.87
C SER A 303 7.45 -35.38 -6.37
N ASN A 304 6.47 -35.84 -5.59
CA ASN A 304 5.61 -37.00 -5.90
C ASN A 304 4.27 -36.62 -6.56
N THR A 305 3.99 -35.33 -6.72
CA THR A 305 2.83 -34.80 -7.45
C THR A 305 3.30 -34.18 -8.77
N ASP A 306 2.51 -34.23 -9.85
CA ASP A 306 2.81 -33.68 -11.21
C ASP A 306 2.93 -32.12 -11.25
N THR A 307 3.46 -31.53 -10.20
CA THR A 307 3.67 -30.10 -9.97
C THR A 307 5.12 -29.69 -10.29
N VAL A 308 5.46 -28.42 -10.02
CA VAL A 308 6.83 -27.91 -10.13
C VAL A 308 7.77 -28.77 -9.30
N ASN A 309 8.89 -29.19 -9.88
CA ASN A 309 9.94 -29.95 -9.19
C ASN A 309 11.31 -29.31 -9.45
N TRP A 310 12.35 -29.85 -8.79
CA TRP A 310 13.70 -29.35 -8.93
C TRP A 310 14.22 -29.32 -10.37
N HIS A 311 13.85 -30.29 -11.21
CA HIS A 311 14.23 -30.30 -12.62
C HIS A 311 13.60 -29.12 -13.39
N THR A 312 12.31 -28.85 -13.16
CA THR A 312 11.62 -27.69 -13.75
C THR A 312 12.26 -26.38 -13.29
N ILE A 313 12.54 -26.23 -12.00
CA ILE A 313 13.22 -25.05 -11.43
C ILE A 313 14.58 -24.85 -12.10
N MET A 314 15.42 -25.90 -12.10
CA MET A 314 16.76 -25.86 -12.69
C MET A 314 16.73 -25.49 -14.17
N SER A 315 15.84 -26.11 -14.95
CA SER A 315 15.69 -25.83 -16.39
C SER A 315 15.31 -24.38 -16.66
N ALA A 316 14.43 -23.80 -15.85
CA ALA A 316 13.99 -22.42 -15.98
C ALA A 316 15.13 -21.44 -15.63
N VAL A 317 15.90 -21.71 -14.58
CA VAL A 317 17.03 -20.88 -14.16
C VAL A 317 18.18 -20.96 -15.18
N LEU A 318 18.51 -22.14 -15.69
CA LEU A 318 19.50 -22.29 -16.77
C LEU A 318 19.10 -21.52 -18.03
N ALA A 319 17.82 -21.56 -18.42
CA ALA A 319 17.32 -20.77 -19.53
C ALA A 319 17.43 -19.24 -19.28
N ALA A 320 17.35 -18.81 -18.02
CA ALA A 320 17.56 -17.42 -17.62
C ALA A 320 19.05 -17.00 -17.70
N CYS A 321 19.99 -17.89 -17.37
CA CYS A 321 21.45 -17.65 -17.50
C CYS A 321 21.86 -17.37 -18.95
N SER A 322 21.15 -17.92 -19.94
CA SER A 322 21.45 -17.71 -21.36
C SER A 322 20.97 -16.35 -21.91
N LYS A 323 20.35 -15.49 -21.09
CA LYS A 323 19.87 -14.17 -21.54
C LYS A 323 21.02 -13.16 -21.62
N LYS A 324 20.93 -12.24 -22.60
CA LYS A 324 22.00 -11.27 -22.91
C LYS A 324 22.15 -10.13 -21.91
N LYS A 325 21.09 -9.76 -21.18
CA LYS A 325 21.13 -8.60 -20.26
C LYS A 325 21.97 -8.95 -19.03
N THR A 326 23.12 -8.30 -18.86
CA THR A 326 24.12 -8.62 -17.82
C THR A 326 23.55 -8.66 -16.42
N ILE A 327 22.78 -7.65 -16.00
CA ILE A 327 22.19 -7.59 -14.66
C ILE A 327 21.30 -8.82 -14.40
N PHE A 328 20.41 -9.12 -15.35
CA PHE A 328 19.52 -10.28 -15.25
C PHE A 328 20.28 -11.60 -15.26
N ARG A 329 21.31 -11.72 -16.11
CA ARG A 329 22.14 -12.91 -16.19
C ARG A 329 22.93 -13.16 -14.91
N ASN A 330 23.50 -12.11 -14.31
CA ASN A 330 24.25 -12.24 -13.05
C ASN A 330 23.33 -12.67 -11.89
N ALA A 331 22.11 -12.12 -11.84
CA ALA A 331 21.09 -12.59 -10.91
C ALA A 331 20.71 -14.06 -11.17
N ALA A 332 20.66 -14.48 -12.43
CA ALA A 332 20.36 -15.88 -12.79
C ALA A 332 21.47 -16.83 -12.34
N PHE A 333 22.74 -16.44 -12.48
CA PHE A 333 23.86 -17.23 -11.95
C PHE A 333 23.84 -17.32 -10.42
N SER A 334 23.55 -16.20 -9.74
CA SER A 334 23.40 -16.20 -8.28
C SER A 334 22.25 -17.12 -7.84
N CYS A 335 21.13 -17.10 -8.58
CA CYS A 335 20.00 -18.01 -8.34
C CYS A 335 20.38 -19.47 -8.59
N LEU A 336 21.10 -19.77 -9.68
CA LEU A 336 21.55 -21.11 -10.01
C LEU A 336 22.42 -21.70 -8.89
N GLU A 337 23.33 -20.90 -8.34
CA GLU A 337 24.17 -21.28 -7.20
C GLU A 337 23.29 -21.66 -5.99
N GLN A 338 22.32 -20.83 -5.62
CA GLN A 338 21.43 -21.10 -4.49
C GLN A 338 20.57 -22.36 -4.69
N VAL A 339 20.06 -22.58 -5.91
CA VAL A 339 19.32 -23.80 -6.27
C VAL A 339 20.20 -25.03 -6.10
N ASN A 340 21.45 -24.99 -6.58
CA ASN A 340 22.40 -26.09 -6.46
C ASN A 340 22.76 -26.41 -5.01
N VAL A 341 23.04 -25.38 -4.20
CA VAL A 341 23.32 -25.57 -2.77
C VAL A 341 22.13 -26.22 -2.06
N SER A 342 20.92 -25.75 -2.34
CA SER A 342 19.69 -26.28 -1.73
C SER A 342 19.41 -27.74 -2.12
N LEU A 343 19.65 -28.09 -3.39
CA LEU A 343 19.59 -29.46 -3.89
C LEU A 343 20.59 -30.39 -3.22
N TRP A 344 21.82 -29.93 -3.05
CA TRP A 344 22.89 -30.70 -2.43
C TRP A 344 22.57 -31.02 -0.96
N LEU A 345 22.05 -30.04 -0.21
CA LEU A 345 21.64 -30.22 1.18
C LEU A 345 20.50 -31.24 1.35
N GLN A 346 19.66 -31.45 0.34
CA GLN A 346 18.56 -32.43 0.37
C GLN A 346 18.96 -33.83 -0.16
N GLY A 347 20.24 -34.03 -0.51
CA GLY A 347 20.73 -35.32 -1.01
C GLY A 347 20.26 -35.67 -2.43
N CYS A 348 19.76 -34.69 -3.20
CA CYS A 348 19.35 -34.88 -4.58
C CYS A 348 20.58 -34.93 -5.50
N ILE A 349 20.88 -36.09 -6.08
CA ILE A 349 22.00 -36.31 -7.02
C ILE A 349 21.58 -35.81 -8.43
N LEU A 350 21.58 -34.50 -8.64
CA LEU A 350 21.38 -33.88 -9.98
C LEU A 350 22.60 -33.02 -10.41
N VAL A 351 23.79 -33.36 -9.89
CA VAL A 351 25.02 -32.56 -10.08
C VAL A 351 25.60 -32.64 -11.51
N ALA A 352 25.16 -33.59 -12.34
CA ALA A 352 25.80 -33.86 -13.64
C ALA A 352 25.45 -32.85 -14.77
N SER A 353 24.40 -32.04 -14.63
CA SER A 353 23.88 -31.21 -15.74
C SER A 353 24.52 -29.82 -15.87
N VAL A 354 25.09 -29.27 -14.79
CA VAL A 354 25.56 -27.88 -14.74
C VAL A 354 26.87 -27.69 -15.53
N VAL A 355 27.74 -28.69 -15.54
CA VAL A 355 29.03 -28.65 -16.26
C VAL A 355 28.86 -28.74 -17.79
N SER A 356 27.75 -29.30 -18.27
CA SER A 356 27.50 -29.50 -19.71
C SER A 356 26.92 -28.27 -20.42
N VAL A 357 26.32 -27.33 -19.69
CA VAL A 357 25.56 -26.20 -20.27
C VAL A 357 26.30 -24.86 -20.14
N MET A 358 27.31 -24.78 -19.26
CA MET A 358 28.13 -23.58 -19.16
C MET A 358 29.13 -23.54 -20.33
N ASP A 359 28.99 -22.52 -21.16
CA ASP A 359 29.99 -22.12 -22.17
C ASP A 359 31.37 -22.02 -21.49
N PRO A 360 32.50 -22.44 -22.10
CA PRO A 360 33.81 -22.49 -21.43
C PRO A 360 34.25 -21.15 -20.82
N TYR A 361 33.72 -20.05 -21.34
CA TYR A 361 33.94 -18.69 -20.82
C TYR A 361 33.22 -18.42 -19.49
N CYS A 362 32.05 -19.00 -19.23
CA CYS A 362 31.32 -18.85 -17.96
C CYS A 362 31.90 -19.73 -16.84
N LEU A 363 32.54 -20.85 -17.20
CA LEU A 363 33.22 -21.74 -16.25
C LEU A 363 34.46 -21.10 -15.62
N HIS A 364 35.14 -20.24 -16.37
CA HIS A 364 36.33 -19.54 -15.87
C HIS A 364 35.99 -18.51 -14.79
N ASP A 365 34.89 -17.76 -14.95
CA ASP A 365 34.45 -16.77 -13.94
C ASP A 365 33.83 -17.45 -12.71
N PHE A 366 33.22 -18.63 -12.86
CA PHE A 366 32.61 -19.40 -11.77
C PHE A 366 33.61 -20.15 -10.88
N MET A 367 34.79 -20.53 -11.40
CA MET A 367 35.81 -21.25 -10.62
C MET A 367 36.86 -20.35 -9.96
N PHE A 368 36.92 -19.05 -10.31
CA PHE A 368 37.96 -18.13 -9.85
C PHE A 368 37.45 -16.84 -9.17
N SER A 369 36.16 -16.78 -8.84
CA SER A 369 35.60 -15.82 -7.85
C SER A 369 35.17 -16.60 -6.62
#